data_AF-A0A453S051-F1
#
_entry.id   AF-A0A453S051-F1
#
_cell.length_a   1.000
_cell.length_b   1.000
_cell.length_c   1.000
_cell.angle_alpha   90.00
_cell.angle_beta   90.00
_cell.angle_gamma   90.00
#
_symmetry.space_group_name_H-M   'P 1'
#
loop_
_entity.id
_entity.type
_entity.pdbx_description
1 polymer ?
#
loop_
_entity_poly.entity_id
_entity_poly.type
_entity_poly.pdbx_seq_one_letter_code
_entity_poly.pdbx_strand_id
1 'polypeptide(L)'
;MDSPEIPPSDRREERPPASLPLPAAFLEFLGENGLDPALYSKADTIPRYIRLKPGMESSVVTEIESELKCDLMRVSWLPDFYAIPPEIQIAGSKAYQQGKV
;
A
#
# COMPACT_ATOMS: atom_id res chain seq x y z
N MET A 1 -34.71 21.01 18.11
CA MET A 1 -33.53 20.60 18.89
C MET A 1 -32.58 20.01 17.86
N ASP A 2 -31.76 20.88 17.26
CA ASP A 2 -30.73 20.48 16.29
C ASP A 2 -29.63 19.71 17.00
N SER A 3 -29.32 18.51 16.50
CA SER A 3 -28.15 17.73 16.90
C SER A 3 -26.90 18.33 16.24
N PRO A 4 -25.77 18.49 16.94
CA PRO A 4 -24.57 19.03 16.31
C PRO A 4 -23.91 17.96 15.44
N GLU A 5 -23.75 18.28 14.14
CA GLU A 5 -22.91 17.54 13.21
C GLU A 5 -21.45 17.57 13.70
N ILE A 6 -20.88 16.39 13.94
CA ILE A 6 -19.45 16.23 14.25
C ILE A 6 -18.71 16.29 12.92
N PRO A 7 -17.80 17.26 12.70
CA PRO A 7 -17.07 17.34 11.44
C PRO A 7 -16.14 16.12 11.28
N PRO A 8 -15.92 15.63 10.05
CA PRO A 8 -14.97 14.55 9.82
C PRO A 8 -13.58 15.04 10.24
N SER A 9 -13.03 14.33 11.22
CA SER A 9 -11.66 14.53 11.70
C SER A 9 -10.70 14.19 10.57
N ASP A 10 -10.28 15.20 9.81
CA ASP A 10 -9.21 15.14 8.81
C ASP A 10 -7.86 14.95 9.53
N ARG A 11 -7.71 13.79 10.18
CA ARG A 11 -6.44 13.33 10.73
C ARG A 11 -5.63 12.81 9.56
N ARG A 12 -4.97 13.73 8.84
CA ARG A 12 -3.66 13.41 8.27
C ARG A 12 -2.75 13.17 9.47
N GLU A 13 -2.74 11.94 9.96
CA GLU A 13 -1.65 11.46 10.78
C GLU A 13 -0.40 11.49 9.88
N GLU A 14 0.36 12.58 10.00
CA GLU A 14 1.75 12.61 9.52
C GLU A 14 2.45 11.44 10.20
N ARG A 15 2.73 10.38 9.42
CA ARG A 15 3.54 9.27 9.90
C ARG A 15 4.87 9.86 10.36
N PRO A 16 5.29 9.63 11.61
CA PRO A 16 6.63 10.02 12.02
C PRO A 16 7.61 9.33 11.06
N PRO A 17 8.66 10.03 10.58
CA PRO A 17 9.63 9.40 9.71
C PRO A 17 10.18 8.16 10.42
N ALA A 18 10.26 7.04 9.71
CA ALA A 18 10.94 5.84 10.19
C ALA A 18 12.45 6.10 10.22
N SER A 19 12.89 7.06 11.02
CA SER A 19 14.27 7.56 11.07
C SER A 19 15.06 6.96 12.22
N LEU A 20 14.62 5.84 12.78
CA LEU A 20 15.48 5.07 13.68
C LEU A 20 16.47 4.29 12.81
N PRO A 21 17.77 4.31 13.14
CA PRO A 21 18.76 3.53 12.42
C PRO A 21 18.42 2.04 12.48
N LEU A 22 18.69 1.34 11.37
CA LEU A 22 18.51 -0.12 11.32
C LEU A 22 19.33 -0.79 12.45
N PRO A 23 18.82 -1.87 13.07
CA PRO A 23 19.57 -2.60 14.10
C PRO A 23 20.94 -3.07 13.59
N ALA A 24 21.97 -3.02 14.43
CA ALA A 24 23.33 -3.39 14.06
C ALA A 24 23.43 -4.83 13.49
N ALA A 25 22.78 -5.79 14.14
CA ALA A 25 22.71 -7.18 13.66
C ALA A 25 22.07 -7.31 12.27
N PHE A 26 21.13 -6.40 11.92
CA PHE A 26 20.54 -6.38 10.58
C PHE A 26 21.51 -5.79 9.55
N LEU A 27 22.27 -4.75 9.90
CA LEU A 27 23.31 -4.20 9.03
C LEU A 27 24.41 -5.23 8.72
N GLU A 28 24.83 -6.01 9.70
CA GLU A 28 25.77 -7.13 9.52
C GLU A 28 25.21 -8.16 8.54
N PHE A 29 23.97 -8.62 8.77
CA PHE A 29 23.27 -9.53 7.86
C PHE A 29 23.21 -9.00 6.43
N LEU A 30 22.89 -7.71 6.23
CA LEU A 30 22.87 -7.11 4.91
C LEU A 30 24.25 -7.12 4.26
N GLY A 31 25.29 -6.77 5.01
CA GLY A 31 26.69 -6.81 4.55
C GLY A 31 27.13 -8.21 4.12
N GLU A 32 26.84 -9.23 4.93
CA GLU A 32 27.16 -10.63 4.63
C GLU A 32 26.47 -11.15 3.35
N ASN A 33 25.29 -10.63 3.04
CA ASN A 33 24.50 -11.02 1.88
C ASN A 33 24.68 -10.07 0.68
N GLY A 34 25.58 -9.08 0.76
CA GLY A 34 25.83 -8.12 -0.32
C GLY A 34 24.63 -7.22 -0.64
N LEU A 35 23.78 -6.94 0.35
CA LEU A 35 22.58 -6.11 0.22
C LEU A 35 22.87 -4.68 0.68
N ASP A 36 22.39 -3.69 -0.08
CA ASP A 36 22.52 -2.28 0.25
C ASP A 36 21.52 -1.86 1.36
N PRO A 37 21.98 -1.40 2.54
CA PRO A 37 21.10 -0.89 3.60
C PRO A 37 20.21 0.28 3.19
N ALA A 38 20.62 1.09 2.20
CA ALA A 38 19.84 2.23 1.73
C ALA A 38 18.51 1.80 1.09
N LEU A 39 18.37 0.54 0.66
CA LEU A 39 17.13 -0.02 0.13
C LEU A 39 16.00 0.01 1.18
N TYR A 40 16.34 -0.24 2.45
CA TYR A 40 15.40 -0.30 3.56
C TYR A 40 15.06 1.07 4.15
N SER A 41 15.84 2.10 3.79
CA SER A 41 15.58 3.48 4.19
C SER A 41 14.52 4.17 3.32
N LYS A 42 14.12 3.54 2.21
CA LYS A 42 13.16 4.07 1.24
C LYS A 42 11.77 3.44 1.38
N ALA A 43 11.38 3.07 2.60
CA ALA A 43 10.09 2.41 2.87
C ALA A 43 8.91 3.19 2.27
N ASP A 44 8.98 4.52 2.28
CA ASP A 44 7.95 5.41 1.74
C ASP A 44 7.88 5.43 0.21
N THR A 45 8.85 4.82 -0.50
CA THR A 45 8.83 4.69 -1.96
C THR A 45 8.49 3.27 -2.42
N ILE A 46 8.37 2.31 -1.50
CA ILE A 46 8.05 0.93 -1.87
C ILE A 46 6.54 0.86 -2.21
N PRO A 47 6.15 0.43 -3.42
CA PRO A 47 4.75 0.30 -3.77
C PRO A 47 4.02 -0.68 -2.85
N ARG A 48 2.73 -0.43 -2.61
CA ARG A 48 1.85 -1.43 -2.01
C ARG A 48 1.41 -2.39 -3.11
N TYR A 49 1.64 -3.69 -2.89
CA TYR A 49 1.19 -4.72 -3.81
C TYR A 49 -0.16 -5.28 -3.35
N ILE A 50 -1.08 -5.43 -4.29
CA ILE A 50 -2.40 -6.03 -4.08
C ILE A 50 -2.61 -7.19 -5.04
N ARG A 51 -3.33 -8.22 -4.61
CA ARG A 51 -3.66 -9.38 -5.44
C ARG A 51 -5.15 -9.41 -5.68
N LEU A 52 -5.57 -9.44 -6.93
CA LEU A 52 -6.97 -9.67 -7.25
C LEU A 52 -7.32 -11.14 -7.01
N LYS A 53 -8.53 -11.38 -6.51
CA LYS A 53 -9.05 -12.74 -6.41
C LYS A 53 -9.04 -13.40 -7.80
N PRO A 54 -8.47 -14.61 -7.96
CA PRO A 54 -8.42 -15.29 -9.26
C PRO A 54 -9.81 -15.50 -9.85
N GLY A 55 -9.93 -15.36 -11.17
CA GLY A 55 -11.20 -15.48 -11.90
C GLY A 55 -12.08 -14.23 -11.85
N MET A 56 -11.56 -13.12 -11.31
CA MET A 56 -12.18 -11.80 -11.42
C MET A 56 -11.68 -11.12 -12.70
N GLU A 57 -12.58 -10.91 -13.66
CA GLU A 57 -12.32 -10.34 -14.99
C GLU A 57 -11.77 -8.90 -14.96
N SER A 58 -11.29 -8.44 -16.12
CA SER A 58 -10.82 -7.06 -16.36
C SER A 58 -11.80 -5.96 -15.93
N SER A 59 -13.10 -6.25 -15.86
CA SER A 59 -14.11 -5.28 -15.39
C SER A 59 -13.89 -4.84 -13.94
N VAL A 60 -13.34 -5.73 -13.09
CA VAL A 60 -13.10 -5.45 -11.68
C VAL A 60 -11.91 -4.50 -11.49
N VAL A 61 -10.95 -4.50 -12.41
CA VAL A 61 -9.80 -3.59 -12.37
C VAL A 61 -10.27 -2.15 -12.42
N THR A 62 -11.13 -1.81 -13.39
CA THR A 62 -11.64 -0.43 -13.57
C THR A 62 -12.49 0.03 -12.39
N GLU A 63 -13.28 -0.88 -11.78
CA GLU A 63 -14.01 -0.59 -10.55
C GLU A 63 -13.06 -0.24 -9.40
N ILE A 64 -12.00 -1.02 -9.23
CA ILE A 64 -11.00 -0.81 -8.17
C ILE A 64 -10.24 0.50 -8.40
N GLU A 65 -9.81 0.78 -9.63
CA GLU A 65 -9.13 2.04 -9.98
C GLU A 65 -9.99 3.26 -9.65
N SER A 66 -11.29 3.19 -9.94
CA SER A 66 -12.26 4.23 -9.59
C SER A 66 -12.44 4.39 -8.07
N GLU A 67 -12.55 3.29 -7.33
CA GLU A 67 -12.68 3.31 -5.86
C GLU A 67 -11.43 3.86 -5.17
N LEU A 68 -10.25 3.45 -5.62
CA LEU A 68 -8.96 3.85 -5.06
C LEU A 68 -8.46 5.20 -5.59
N LYS A 69 -9.06 5.70 -6.68
CA LYS A 69 -8.63 6.90 -7.42
C LYS A 69 -7.16 6.82 -7.84
N CYS A 70 -6.74 5.63 -8.26
CA CYS A 70 -5.39 5.38 -8.75
C CYS A 70 -5.39 4.27 -9.80
N ASP A 71 -4.44 4.32 -10.73
CA ASP A 71 -4.26 3.28 -11.73
C ASP A 71 -3.57 2.04 -11.11
N LEU A 72 -4.01 0.84 -11.49
CA LEU A 72 -3.41 -0.41 -11.03
C LEU A 72 -2.28 -0.82 -11.98
N MET A 73 -1.03 -0.74 -11.52
CA MET A 73 0.12 -1.14 -12.32
C MET A 73 0.36 -2.66 -12.25
N ARG A 74 0.12 -3.40 -13.33
CA ARG A 74 0.32 -4.86 -13.35
C ARG A 74 1.77 -5.24 -13.03
N VAL A 75 1.94 -6.24 -12.17
CA VAL A 75 3.24 -6.87 -11.88
C VAL A 75 3.50 -7.97 -12.90
N SER A 76 4.43 -7.74 -13.83
CA SER A 76 4.63 -8.60 -15.00
C SER A 76 5.05 -10.04 -14.67
N TRP A 77 5.75 -10.24 -13.55
CA TRP A 77 6.28 -11.54 -13.13
C TRP A 77 5.34 -12.30 -12.19
N LEU A 78 4.21 -11.69 -11.77
CA LEU A 78 3.29 -12.28 -10.81
C LEU A 78 1.83 -12.12 -11.26
N PRO A 79 1.17 -13.21 -11.70
CA PRO A 79 -0.22 -13.16 -12.15
C PRO A 79 -1.15 -12.59 -11.09
N ASP A 80 -2.16 -11.83 -11.52
CA ASP A 80 -3.19 -11.20 -10.68
C ASP A 80 -2.67 -10.17 -9.64
N PHE A 81 -1.39 -9.81 -9.67
CA PHE A 81 -0.83 -8.78 -8.81
C PHE A 81 -0.71 -7.43 -9.51
N TYR A 82 -0.98 -6.39 -8.72
CA TYR A 82 -0.88 -4.99 -9.12
C TYR A 82 -0.15 -4.20 -8.04
N ALA A 83 0.54 -3.15 -8.45
CA ALA A 83 1.20 -2.19 -7.59
C ALA A 83 0.41 -0.88 -7.56
N ILE A 84 0.29 -0.29 -6.38
CA ILE A 84 -0.28 1.04 -6.13
C ILE A 84 0.69 1.87 -5.27
N PRO A 85 0.60 3.21 -5.30
CA PRO A 85 1.38 4.05 -4.42
C PRO A 85 1.16 3.72 -2.92
N PRO A 86 2.20 3.76 -2.07
CA PRO A 86 2.13 3.32 -0.66
C PRO A 86 1.12 4.09 0.21
N GLU A 87 0.79 5.32 -0.17
CA GLU A 87 -0.16 6.22 0.48
C GLU A 87 -1.63 5.85 0.25
N ILE A 88 -1.94 5.08 -0.81
CA ILE A 88 -3.32 4.74 -1.18
C ILE A 88 -3.92 3.72 -0.21
N GLN A 89 -4.92 4.14 0.58
CA GLN A 89 -5.58 3.28 1.56
C GLN A 89 -6.61 2.35 0.89
N ILE A 90 -6.38 1.04 1.00
CA ILE A 90 -7.27 0.03 0.39
C ILE A 90 -8.42 -0.38 1.32
N ALA A 91 -8.26 -0.25 2.63
CA ALA A 91 -9.24 -0.74 3.62
C ALA A 91 -10.63 -0.08 3.52
N GLY A 92 -10.69 1.13 2.95
CA GLY A 92 -11.93 1.86 2.72
C GLY A 92 -12.68 1.45 1.43
N SER A 93 -12.06 0.66 0.55
CA SER A 93 -12.69 0.25 -0.71
C SER A 93 -13.66 -0.91 -0.52
N LYS A 94 -14.70 -0.97 -1.36
CA LYS A 94 -15.64 -2.10 -1.34
C LYS A 94 -14.93 -3.36 -1.83
N ALA A 95 -14.01 -3.22 -2.77
CA ALA A 95 -13.22 -4.34 -3.28
C ALA A 95 -12.45 -5.07 -2.16
N TYR A 96 -11.82 -4.33 -1.25
CA TYR A 96 -11.16 -4.92 -0.08
C TYR A 96 -12.17 -5.54 0.89
N GLN A 97 -13.24 -4.82 1.22
CA GLN A 97 -14.27 -5.30 2.17
C GLN A 97 -15.00 -6.56 1.69
N GLN A 98 -15.09 -6.78 0.38
CA GLN A 98 -15.73 -7.94 -0.25
C GLN A 98 -14.75 -9.08 -0.52
N GLY A 99 -13.46 -8.94 -0.17
CA GLY A 99 -12.43 -9.94 -0.44
C GLY A 99 -12.14 -10.14 -1.93
N LYS A 100 -12.30 -9.09 -2.74
CA LYS A 100 -11.85 -9.05 -4.14
C LYS A 100 -10.35 -8.74 -4.25
N VAL A 101 -9.78 -8.14 -3.20
CA VAL A 101 -8.37 -7.73 -3.04
C VAL A 101 -7.82 -8.25 -1.72
#